data_AF-A0A5C6BSW0-F1
#
_entry.id   AF-A0A5C6BSW0-F1
#
_cell.length_a   1.000
_cell.length_b   1.000
_cell.length_c   1.000
_cell.angle_alpha   90.00
_cell.angle_beta   90.00
_cell.angle_gamma   90.00
#
_symmetry.space_group_name_H-M   'P 1'
#
loop_
_entity.id
_entity.type
_entity.pdbx_description
1 polymer ?
#
loop_
_entity_poly.entity_id
_entity_poly.type
_entity_poly.pdbx_seq_one_letter_code
_entity_poly.pdbx_strand_id
1 'polypeptide(L)'
;MPEIRKLDTEDAFQDQLHNRAREASLEQRKLLVSLSTACLGAYFFALTVKVDPMLLYSQKVVLGIGAVFLFIAVLAGLIAWQSDAQRNYFWARGLQATTTEKRSPFFEKKNRWAKRMEKSMRVLRYSFALGVFAGVSYSIMRVVAI
;
A
#
# COMPACT_ATOMS: atom_id res chain seq x y z
N MET A 1 -4.67 -43.04 16.50
CA MET A 1 -5.59 -42.11 15.80
C MET A 1 -5.34 -40.62 16.15
N PRO A 2 -4.19 -40.01 15.82
CA PRO A 2 -4.00 -38.55 15.88
C PRO A 2 -3.99 -37.82 14.52
N GLU A 3 -4.05 -38.54 13.38
CA GLU A 3 -3.93 -37.94 12.04
C GLU A 3 -5.16 -37.14 11.59
N ILE A 4 -6.38 -37.60 11.92
CA ILE A 4 -7.63 -36.96 11.46
C ILE A 4 -7.75 -35.52 12.00
N ARG A 5 -7.33 -35.29 13.26
CA ARG A 5 -7.39 -33.95 13.89
C ARG A 5 -6.41 -32.94 13.28
N LYS A 6 -5.31 -33.41 12.67
CA LYS A 6 -4.31 -32.53 12.04
C LYS A 6 -4.76 -32.07 10.65
N LEU A 7 -5.41 -32.95 9.89
CA LEU A 7 -5.97 -32.62 8.58
C LEU A 7 -7.01 -31.49 8.65
N ASP A 8 -7.97 -31.58 9.59
CA ASP A 8 -8.99 -30.53 9.78
C ASP A 8 -8.38 -29.15 10.10
N THR A 9 -7.28 -29.12 10.86
CA THR A 9 -6.62 -27.85 11.21
C THR A 9 -5.80 -27.24 10.06
N GLU A 10 -5.20 -28.08 9.21
CA GLU A 10 -4.41 -27.59 8.07
C GLU A 10 -5.31 -27.04 6.96
N ASP A 11 -6.42 -27.72 6.67
CA ASP A 11 -7.39 -27.26 5.67
C ASP A 11 -8.06 -25.95 6.10
N ALA A 12 -8.46 -25.84 7.37
CA ALA A 12 -8.99 -24.59 7.93
C ALA A 12 -7.99 -23.42 7.84
N PHE A 13 -6.69 -23.68 8.06
CA PHE A 13 -5.66 -22.65 7.95
C PHE A 13 -5.42 -22.20 6.51
N GLN A 14 -5.48 -23.12 5.54
CA GLN A 14 -5.36 -22.79 4.12
C GLN A 14 -6.53 -21.92 3.65
N ASP A 15 -7.75 -22.28 4.04
CA ASP A 15 -8.96 -21.50 3.72
C ASP A 15 -8.87 -20.09 4.32
N GLN A 16 -8.34 -19.97 5.54
CA GLN A 16 -8.11 -18.66 6.16
C GLN A 16 -7.12 -17.81 5.36
N LEU A 17 -6.06 -18.40 4.79
CA LEU A 17 -5.09 -17.67 3.95
C LEU A 17 -5.69 -17.21 2.62
N HIS A 18 -6.51 -18.04 1.97
CA HIS A 18 -7.22 -17.65 0.74
C HIS A 18 -8.26 -16.56 1.02
N ASN A 19 -8.99 -16.68 2.11
CA ASN A 19 -9.94 -15.65 2.55
C ASN A 19 -9.23 -14.33 2.84
N ARG A 20 -8.09 -14.35 3.53
CA ARG A 20 -7.26 -13.15 3.73
C ARG A 20 -6.81 -12.52 2.41
N ALA A 21 -6.36 -13.32 1.44
CA ALA A 21 -5.96 -12.79 0.13
C ALA A 21 -7.15 -12.13 -0.60
N ARG A 22 -8.35 -12.71 -0.49
CA ARG A 22 -9.58 -12.16 -1.04
C ARG A 22 -10.00 -10.87 -0.33
N GLU A 23 -10.05 -10.86 1.00
CA GLU A 23 -10.34 -9.66 1.80
C GLU A 23 -9.38 -8.53 1.47
N ALA A 24 -8.08 -8.83 1.40
CA ALA A 24 -7.06 -7.88 0.98
C ALA A 24 -7.39 -7.26 -0.38
N SER A 25 -7.78 -8.05 -1.39
CA SER A 25 -8.15 -7.50 -2.70
C SER A 25 -9.39 -6.58 -2.66
N LEU A 26 -10.38 -6.91 -1.83
CA LEU A 26 -11.60 -6.11 -1.69
C LEU A 26 -11.31 -4.78 -1.00
N GLU A 27 -10.47 -4.82 0.04
CA GLU A 27 -10.04 -3.64 0.76
C GLU A 27 -9.15 -2.74 -0.12
N GLN A 28 -8.25 -3.32 -0.93
CA GLN A 28 -7.48 -2.57 -1.93
C GLN A 28 -8.39 -1.82 -2.90
N ARG A 29 -9.46 -2.46 -3.39
CA ARG A 29 -10.45 -1.80 -4.26
C ARG A 29 -11.15 -0.64 -3.54
N LYS A 30 -11.56 -0.82 -2.28
CA LYS A 30 -12.19 0.23 -1.48
C LYS A 30 -11.25 1.43 -1.28
N LEU A 31 -9.99 1.17 -0.93
CA LEU A 31 -8.98 2.22 -0.76
C LEU A 31 -8.71 2.98 -2.05
N LEU A 32 -8.60 2.28 -3.18
CA LEU A 32 -8.42 2.91 -4.49
C LEU A 32 -9.60 3.83 -4.84
N VAL A 33 -10.84 3.35 -4.68
CA VAL A 33 -12.03 4.14 -4.95
C VAL A 33 -12.10 5.36 -4.03
N SER A 34 -11.89 5.16 -2.72
CA SER A 34 -11.89 6.26 -1.74
C SER A 34 -10.82 7.31 -2.05
N LEU A 35 -9.62 6.87 -2.44
CA LEU A 35 -8.53 7.77 -2.81
C LEU A 35 -8.87 8.55 -4.09
N SER A 36 -9.41 7.87 -5.11
CA SER A 36 -9.86 8.53 -6.34
C SER A 36 -10.92 9.60 -6.05
N THR A 37 -11.89 9.31 -5.19
CA THR A 37 -12.92 10.28 -4.78
C THR A 37 -12.31 11.46 -4.00
N ALA A 38 -11.38 11.20 -3.08
CA ALA A 38 -10.69 12.26 -2.34
C ALA A 38 -9.85 13.16 -3.26
N CYS A 39 -9.11 12.57 -4.21
CA CYS A 39 -8.35 13.33 -5.20
C CYS A 39 -9.27 14.19 -6.08
N LEU A 40 -10.39 13.64 -6.55
CA LEU A 40 -11.39 14.41 -7.32
C LEU A 40 -11.94 15.60 -6.51
N GLY A 41 -12.26 15.39 -5.23
CA GLY A 41 -12.70 16.46 -4.34
C GLY A 41 -11.64 17.54 -4.14
N ALA A 42 -10.39 17.15 -3.93
CA ALA A 42 -9.26 18.08 -3.82
C ALA A 42 -9.05 18.88 -5.12
N TYR A 43 -9.12 18.24 -6.29
CA TYR A 43 -9.04 18.92 -7.58
C TYR A 43 -10.19 19.89 -7.80
N PHE A 44 -11.42 19.48 -7.48
CA PHE A 44 -12.60 20.34 -7.57
C PHE A 44 -12.45 21.58 -6.69
N PHE A 45 -12.02 21.40 -5.44
CA PHE A 45 -11.80 22.52 -4.51
C PHE A 45 -10.66 23.44 -4.99
N ALA A 46 -9.54 22.87 -5.43
CA ALA A 46 -8.42 23.64 -5.95
C ALA A 46 -8.78 24.47 -7.19
N LEU A 47 -9.69 23.99 -8.05
CA LEU A 47 -10.15 24.71 -9.23
C LEU A 47 -11.22 25.77 -8.94
N THR A 48 -11.99 25.61 -7.86
CA THR A 48 -13.13 26.48 -7.54
C THR A 48 -12.82 27.56 -6.52
N VAL A 49 -11.81 27.35 -5.67
CA VAL A 49 -11.40 28.32 -4.66
C VAL A 49 -10.49 29.37 -5.28
N LYS A 50 -10.91 30.64 -5.20
CA LYS A 50 -10.02 31.78 -5.45
C LYS A 50 -8.97 31.83 -4.35
N VAL A 51 -7.71 31.60 -4.70
CA VAL A 51 -6.59 31.67 -3.76
C VAL A 51 -6.01 33.09 -3.78
N ASP A 52 -6.52 33.95 -2.90
CA ASP A 52 -5.92 35.24 -2.56
C ASP A 52 -5.22 35.14 -1.19
N PRO A 53 -3.97 35.61 -1.00
CA PRO A 53 -3.00 36.13 -1.97
C PRO A 53 -2.34 35.02 -2.82
N MET A 54 -1.92 35.38 -4.05
CA MET A 54 -1.22 34.49 -4.99
C MET A 54 -0.05 33.74 -4.34
N LEU A 55 0.04 32.44 -4.64
CA LEU A 55 1.15 31.59 -4.20
C LEU A 55 2.48 32.03 -4.84
N LEU A 56 3.49 32.24 -4.00
CA LEU A 56 4.87 32.45 -4.44
C LEU A 56 5.38 31.22 -5.20
N TYR A 57 6.30 31.42 -6.15
CA TYR A 57 6.87 30.33 -6.95
C TYR A 57 7.52 29.23 -6.09
N SER A 58 8.24 29.62 -5.03
CA SER A 58 8.85 28.69 -4.08
C SER A 58 7.81 27.82 -3.35
N GLN A 59 6.68 28.40 -2.94
CA GLN A 59 5.58 27.66 -2.31
C GLN A 59 4.95 26.63 -3.26
N LYS A 60 4.81 26.98 -4.55
CA LYS A 60 4.32 26.05 -5.59
C LYS A 60 5.26 24.87 -5.78
N VAL A 61 6.58 25.12 -5.80
CA VAL A 61 7.59 24.06 -5.95
C VAL A 61 7.58 23.11 -4.75
N VAL A 62 7.58 23.63 -3.51
CA VAL A 62 7.53 22.79 -2.29
C VAL A 62 6.27 21.93 -2.26
N LEU A 63 5.12 22.52 -2.59
CA LEU A 63 3.85 21.81 -2.66
C LEU A 63 3.84 20.73 -3.75
N GLY A 64 4.40 21.04 -4.92
CA GLY A 64 4.57 20.08 -6.02
C GLY A 64 5.45 18.89 -5.63
N ILE A 65 6.59 19.15 -4.99
CA ILE A 65 7.49 18.10 -4.49
C ILE A 65 6.77 17.23 -3.45
N GLY A 66 6.08 17.86 -2.49
CA GLY A 66 5.29 17.14 -1.49
C GLY A 66 4.22 16.25 -2.11
N ALA A 67 3.49 16.76 -3.11
CA ALA A 67 2.48 15.99 -3.84
C ALA A 67 3.09 14.77 -4.56
N VAL A 68 4.24 14.93 -5.21
CA VAL A 68 4.96 13.82 -5.87
C VAL A 68 5.37 12.75 -4.86
N PHE A 69 5.92 13.13 -3.70
CA PHE A 69 6.31 12.18 -2.66
C PHE A 69 5.11 11.42 -2.08
N LEU A 70 3.99 12.10 -1.84
CA LEU A 70 2.76 11.47 -1.38
C LEU A 70 2.19 10.53 -2.46
N PHE A 71 2.26 10.91 -3.73
CA PHE A 71 1.86 10.03 -4.83
C PHE A 71 2.71 8.76 -4.90
N ILE A 72 4.03 8.89 -4.78
CA ILE A 72 4.96 7.75 -4.68
C ILE A 72 4.62 6.88 -3.47
N ALA A 73 4.28 7.49 -2.32
CA ALA A 73 3.88 6.78 -1.12
C ALA A 73 2.64 5.90 -1.38
N VAL A 74 1.60 6.48 -1.99
CA VAL A 74 0.38 5.75 -2.38
C VAL A 74 0.73 4.56 -3.28
N LEU A 75 1.49 4.77 -4.36
CA LEU A 75 1.86 3.69 -5.28
C LEU A 75 2.64 2.58 -4.56
N ALA A 76 3.58 2.95 -3.69
CA ALA A 76 4.34 2.00 -2.89
C ALA A 76 3.42 1.20 -1.94
N GLY A 77 2.43 1.86 -1.33
CA GLY A 77 1.40 1.20 -0.51
C GLY A 77 0.59 0.17 -1.29
N LEU A 78 0.12 0.52 -2.49
CA LEU A 78 -0.62 -0.40 -3.37
C LEU A 78 0.23 -1.62 -3.77
N ILE A 79 1.51 -1.42 -4.09
CA ILE A 79 2.42 -2.51 -4.44
C ILE A 79 2.71 -3.40 -3.21
N ALA A 80 2.90 -2.81 -2.03
CA ALA A 80 3.10 -3.54 -0.78
C ALA A 80 1.88 -4.43 -0.49
N TRP A 81 0.68 -3.88 -0.65
CA TRP A 81 -0.58 -4.59 -0.49
C TRP A 81 -0.71 -5.77 -1.46
N GLN A 82 -0.52 -5.52 -2.75
CA GLN A 82 -0.56 -6.58 -3.77
C GLN A 82 0.46 -7.68 -3.45
N SER A 83 1.64 -7.30 -2.98
CA SER A 83 2.68 -8.25 -2.59
C SER A 83 2.29 -9.09 -1.39
N ASP A 84 1.58 -8.53 -0.40
CA ASP A 84 1.06 -9.29 0.73
C ASP A 84 -0.01 -10.31 0.30
N ALA A 85 -0.95 -9.91 -0.56
CA ALA A 85 -1.96 -10.81 -1.11
C ALA A 85 -1.32 -11.99 -1.88
N GLN A 86 -0.33 -11.71 -2.75
CA GLN A 86 0.42 -12.74 -3.47
C GLN A 86 1.21 -13.64 -2.53
N ARG A 87 1.82 -13.08 -1.48
CA ARG A 87 2.53 -13.85 -0.45
C ARG A 87 1.61 -14.86 0.23
N ASN A 88 0.42 -14.43 0.65
CA ASN A 88 -0.56 -15.29 1.31
C ASN A 88 -1.09 -16.39 0.36
N TYR A 89 -1.34 -16.05 -0.90
CA TYR A 89 -1.75 -17.01 -1.92
C TYR A 89 -0.71 -18.11 -2.18
N PHE A 90 0.56 -17.74 -2.38
CA PHE A 90 1.62 -18.73 -2.60
C PHE A 90 1.94 -19.53 -1.34
N TRP A 91 1.74 -18.95 -0.16
CA TRP A 91 1.85 -19.68 1.09
C TRP A 91 0.77 -20.76 1.21
N ALA A 92 -0.49 -20.41 0.94
CA ALA A 92 -1.60 -21.36 0.94
C ALA A 92 -1.38 -22.50 -0.07
N ARG A 93 -0.97 -22.17 -1.31
CA ARG A 93 -0.63 -23.18 -2.32
C ARG A 93 0.55 -24.06 -1.95
N GLY A 94 1.54 -23.51 -1.25
CA GLY A 94 2.67 -24.29 -0.73
C GLY A 94 2.25 -25.28 0.35
N LEU A 95 1.22 -24.97 1.14
CA LEU A 95 0.67 -25.87 2.15
C LEU A 95 -0.20 -26.98 1.53
N GLN A 96 -0.89 -26.68 0.43
CA GLN A 96 -1.70 -27.64 -0.34
C GLN A 96 -0.88 -28.65 -1.16
N ALA A 97 0.42 -28.41 -1.35
CA ALA A 97 1.27 -29.30 -2.13
C ALA A 97 1.58 -30.57 -1.33
N THR A 98 1.06 -31.72 -1.79
CA THR A 98 1.23 -33.05 -1.18
C THR A 98 2.67 -33.58 -1.22
N THR A 99 3.53 -33.05 -2.09
CA THR A 99 4.91 -33.52 -2.26
C THR A 99 5.91 -32.40 -1.97
N THR A 100 6.97 -32.71 -1.23
CA THR A 100 8.02 -31.76 -0.83
C THR A 100 8.69 -31.08 -2.04
N GLU A 101 8.88 -31.79 -3.15
CA GLU A 101 9.43 -31.22 -4.40
C GLU A 101 8.53 -30.13 -5.00
N LYS A 102 7.21 -30.35 -4.99
CA LYS A 102 6.24 -29.36 -5.49
C LYS A 102 6.02 -28.19 -4.53
N ARG A 103 6.36 -28.38 -3.25
CA ARG A 103 6.25 -27.37 -2.19
C ARG A 103 7.30 -26.27 -2.29
N SER A 104 8.57 -26.65 -2.51
CA SER A 104 9.71 -25.72 -2.59
C SER A 104 9.48 -24.46 -3.46
N PRO A 105 9.04 -24.57 -4.74
CA PRO A 105 8.90 -23.39 -5.61
C PRO A 105 7.85 -22.38 -5.13
N PHE A 106 6.83 -22.82 -4.40
CA PHE A 106 5.83 -21.93 -3.82
C PHE A 106 6.40 -21.10 -2.66
N PHE A 107 7.22 -21.70 -1.81
CA PHE A 107 7.89 -20.99 -0.72
C PHE A 107 8.97 -20.03 -1.22
N GLU A 108 9.67 -20.36 -2.30
CA GLU A 108 10.57 -19.41 -2.97
C GLU A 108 9.82 -18.19 -3.52
N LYS A 109 8.69 -18.41 -4.20
CA LYS A 109 7.81 -17.32 -4.66
C LYS A 109 7.31 -16.49 -3.48
N LYS A 110 6.85 -17.12 -2.39
CA LYS A 110 6.45 -16.44 -1.15
C LYS A 110 7.55 -15.50 -0.64
N ASN A 111 8.79 -15.97 -0.57
CA ASN A 111 9.92 -15.17 -0.09
C ASN A 111 10.26 -14.00 -1.03
N ARG A 112 10.12 -14.17 -2.36
CA ARG A 112 10.28 -13.06 -3.31
C ARG A 112 9.23 -11.97 -3.09
N TRP A 113 7.97 -12.35 -2.90
CA TRP A 113 6.89 -11.39 -2.61
C TRP A 113 7.06 -10.72 -1.25
N ALA A 114 7.54 -11.44 -0.23
CA ALA A 114 7.88 -10.86 1.07
C ALA A 114 8.96 -9.76 0.95
N LYS A 115 10.06 -10.04 0.22
CA LYS A 115 11.11 -9.04 -0.04
C LYS A 115 10.59 -7.83 -0.81
N ARG A 116 9.67 -8.03 -1.78
CA ARG A 116 9.04 -6.94 -2.52
C ARG A 116 8.17 -6.07 -1.61
N MET A 117 7.36 -6.69 -0.77
CA MET A 117 6.54 -6.01 0.23
C MET A 117 7.40 -5.14 1.17
N GLU A 118 8.47 -5.71 1.72
CA GLU A 118 9.38 -4.97 2.63
C GLU A 118 10.01 -3.76 1.95
N LYS A 119 10.48 -3.90 0.70
CA LYS A 119 11.03 -2.78 -0.08
C LYS A 119 9.97 -1.70 -0.32
N SER A 120 8.77 -2.09 -0.73
CA SER A 120 7.67 -1.15 -0.95
C SER A 120 7.23 -0.45 0.34
N MET A 121 7.19 -1.15 1.47
CA MET A 121 6.91 -0.54 2.79
C MET A 121 7.99 0.46 3.21
N ARG A 122 9.25 0.20 2.89
CA ARG A 122 10.35 1.13 3.14
C ARG A 122 10.21 2.40 2.30
N VAL A 123 9.94 2.27 1.01
CA VAL A 123 9.69 3.40 0.11
C VAL A 123 8.49 4.22 0.60
N LEU A 124 7.36 3.56 0.91
CA LEU A 124 6.15 4.17 1.45
C LEU A 124 6.47 5.05 2.67
N ARG A 125 7.21 4.53 3.65
CA ARG A 125 7.54 5.27 4.88
C ARG A 125 8.38 6.51 4.61
N TYR A 126 9.44 6.38 3.81
CA TYR A 126 10.32 7.51 3.52
C TYR A 126 9.63 8.58 2.67
N SER A 127 8.91 8.18 1.62
CA SER A 127 8.20 9.13 0.77
C SER A 127 7.05 9.81 1.51
N PHE A 128 6.33 9.09 2.38
CA PHE A 128 5.31 9.68 3.23
C PHE A 128 5.92 10.71 4.20
N ALA A 129 7.01 10.38 4.90
CA ALA A 129 7.67 11.30 5.82
C ALA A 129 8.16 12.57 5.11
N LEU A 130 8.78 12.44 3.94
CA LEU A 130 9.22 13.58 3.13
C LEU A 130 8.04 14.43 2.63
N GLY A 131 6.94 13.80 2.21
CA GLY A 131 5.72 14.49 1.80
C GLY A 131 5.09 15.30 2.94
N VAL A 132 4.99 14.73 4.14
CA VAL A 132 4.51 15.43 5.35
C VAL A 132 5.44 16.58 5.71
N PHE A 133 6.76 16.37 5.68
CA PHE A 133 7.74 17.42 5.98
C PHE A 133 7.63 18.59 4.99
N ALA A 134 7.43 18.32 3.70
CA ALA A 134 7.18 19.35 2.69
C ALA A 134 5.87 20.11 2.96
N GLY A 135 4.81 19.41 3.38
CA GLY A 135 3.53 20.02 3.78
C GLY A 135 3.68 20.96 4.98
N VAL A 136 4.36 20.53 6.04
CA VAL A 136 4.63 21.36 7.22
C VAL A 136 5.48 22.58 6.84
N SER A 137 6.53 22.37 6.02
CA SER A 137 7.38 23.46 5.53
C SER A 137 6.57 24.48 4.73
N TYR A 138 5.66 24.03 3.87
CA TYR A 138 4.74 24.89 3.14
C TYR A 138 3.83 25.70 4.09
N SER A 139 3.24 25.06 5.11
CA SER A 139 2.42 25.75 6.10
C SER A 139 3.19 26.85 6.85
N ILE A 140 4.43 26.58 7.27
CA ILE A 140 5.29 27.57 7.92
C ILE A 140 5.60 28.72 6.95
N MET A 141 6.01 28.42 5.72
CA MET A 141 6.28 29.43 4.69
C MET A 141 5.06 30.29 4.39
N ARG A 142 3.84 29.74 4.47
CA ARG A 142 2.62 30.48 4.24
C ARG A 142 2.30 31.41 5.41
N VAL A 143 2.48 30.96 6.65
CA VAL A 143 2.25 31.79 7.85
C VAL A 143 3.29 32.93 7.96
N VAL A 144 4.56 32.66 7.62
CA VAL A 144 5.63 33.68 7.68
C VAL A 144 5.56 34.69 6.53
N ALA A 145 4.95 34.31 5.40
CA ALA A 145 4.80 35.18 4.23
C ALA A 145 3.48 36.00 4.23
N ILE A 146 2.61 35.80 5.24
CA ILE A 146 1.44 36.64 5.53
C ILE A 146 1.91 37.75 6.48
#